data_AF-A0A183BFX0-F1
#
_entry.id   AF-A0A183BFX0-F1
#
_cell.length_a   1.000
_cell.length_b   1.000
_cell.length_c   1.000
_cell.angle_alpha   90.00
_cell.angle_beta   90.00
_cell.angle_gamma   90.00
#
_symmetry.space_group_name_H-M   'P 1'
#
loop_
_entity.id
_entity.type
_entity.pdbx_description
1 polymer ?
#
loop_
_entity_poly.entity_id
_entity_poly.type
_entity_poly.pdbx_seq_one_letter_code
_entity_poly.pdbx_strand_id
1 'polypeptide(L)'
;MEIPVIEPLNLHGSPSEIEEWVERFELWCNIRKGGMQNQSVLFLTLGGRELYSLVKNLAFPNVPTELPFEKLKSLLLDHILPVDFQATERAKYNSMIRAAKMPCRKFILQLNKQASKCNYGDRLEEQLCNRLIAGINNISLQH
;
A
#
# COMPACT_ATOMS: atom_id res chain seq x y z
N MET A 1 -19.14 20.16 8.43
CA MET A 1 -18.18 19.05 8.58
C MET A 1 -16.79 19.63 8.40
N GLU A 2 -15.94 19.53 9.41
CA GLU A 2 -14.51 19.83 9.25
C GLU A 2 -13.92 18.80 8.28
N ILE A 3 -13.19 19.27 7.28
CA ILE A 3 -12.55 18.40 6.30
C ILE A 3 -11.38 17.71 7.02
N PRO A 4 -11.28 16.38 7.00
CA PRO A 4 -10.17 15.69 7.65
C PRO A 4 -8.85 16.18 7.05
N VAL A 5 -7.89 16.52 7.92
CA VAL A 5 -6.54 16.91 7.52
C VAL A 5 -5.81 15.63 7.11
N ILE A 6 -5.25 15.63 5.89
CA ILE A 6 -4.34 14.57 5.45
C ILE A 6 -2.91 14.98 5.81
N GLU A 7 -2.20 14.12 6.54
CA GLU A 7 -0.78 14.31 6.82
C GLU A 7 0.06 14.21 5.53
N PRO A 8 1.23 14.88 5.45
CA PRO A 8 2.14 14.71 4.32
C PRO A 8 2.62 13.26 4.17
N LEU A 9 2.96 12.85 2.94
CA LEU A 9 3.46 11.51 2.67
C LEU A 9 4.84 11.31 3.33
N ASN A 10 5.00 10.21 4.05
CA ASN A 10 6.30 9.76 4.54
C ASN A 10 6.97 8.84 3.50
N LEU A 11 7.93 9.35 2.73
CA LEU A 11 8.67 8.56 1.73
C LEU A 11 9.62 7.52 2.34
N HIS A 12 9.90 7.60 3.64
CA HIS A 12 10.68 6.59 4.37
C HIS A 12 9.83 5.41 4.87
N GLY A 13 8.52 5.45 4.65
CA GLY A 13 7.62 4.34 4.94
C GLY A 13 7.90 3.13 4.05
N SER A 14 7.35 1.98 4.44
CA SER A 14 7.27 0.83 3.57
C SER A 14 6.41 1.15 2.34
N PRO A 15 6.62 0.50 1.18
CA PRO A 15 5.82 0.77 -0.01
C PRO A 15 4.31 0.60 0.20
N SER A 16 3.90 -0.32 1.07
CA SER A 16 2.49 -0.50 1.48
C SER A 16 1.92 0.69 2.26
N GLU A 17 2.71 1.37 3.09
CA GLU A 17 2.26 2.59 3.80
C GLU A 17 2.08 3.77 2.83
N ILE A 18 2.86 3.77 1.75
CA ILE A 18 2.79 4.79 0.70
C ILE A 18 1.57 4.55 -0.19
N GLU A 19 1.30 3.29 -0.57
CA GLU A 19 0.05 2.89 -1.22
C GLU A 19 -1.17 3.30 -0.39
N GLU A 20 -1.18 2.96 0.90
CA GLU A 20 -2.27 3.32 1.83
C GLU A 20 -2.49 4.84 1.88
N TRP A 21 -1.41 5.62 1.91
CA TRP A 21 -1.52 7.08 1.89
C TRP A 21 -2.16 7.60 0.59
N VAL A 22 -1.78 7.05 -0.57
CA VAL A 22 -2.36 7.41 -1.88
C VAL A 22 -3.86 7.06 -1.92
N GLU A 23 -4.26 5.88 -1.45
CA GLU A 23 -5.67 5.49 -1.36
C GLU A 23 -6.48 6.44 -0.48
N ARG A 24 -5.94 6.82 0.69
CA ARG A 24 -6.57 7.81 1.58
C ARG A 24 -6.66 9.19 0.92
N PHE A 25 -5.67 9.60 0.13
CA PHE A 25 -5.71 10.85 -0.63
C PHE A 25 -6.85 10.85 -1.67
N GLU A 26 -7.07 9.72 -2.36
CA GLU A 26 -8.17 9.56 -3.32
C GLU A 26 -9.54 9.63 -2.62
N LEU A 27 -9.68 8.95 -1.49
CA LEU A 27 -10.89 9.03 -0.64
C LEU A 27 -11.13 10.46 -0.16
N TRP A 28 -10.08 11.15 0.27
CA TRP A 28 -10.13 12.55 0.67
C TRP A 28 -10.61 13.47 -0.47
N CYS A 29 -10.09 13.28 -1.68
CA CYS A 29 -10.54 14.01 -2.87
C CYS A 29 -12.02 13.75 -3.17
N ASN A 30 -12.49 12.52 -2.99
CA ASN A 30 -13.89 12.13 -3.23
C ASN A 30 -14.89 12.82 -2.28
N ILE A 31 -14.49 13.11 -1.04
CA ILE A 31 -15.33 13.86 -0.09
C ILE A 31 -15.51 15.31 -0.54
N ARG A 32 -14.53 15.90 -1.24
CA ARG A 32 -14.48 17.32 -1.60
C ARG A 32 -15.19 17.68 -2.92
N LYS A 33 -16.08 16.83 -3.45
CA LYS A 33 -16.79 16.95 -4.76
C LYS A 33 -17.55 18.26 -5.03
N GLY A 34 -17.48 19.28 -4.17
CA GLY A 34 -18.02 20.64 -4.38
C GLY A 34 -17.14 21.59 -5.21
N GLY A 35 -16.04 21.13 -5.82
CA GLY A 35 -15.28 21.94 -6.76
C GLY A 35 -14.30 21.09 -7.54
N MET A 36 -14.17 21.39 -8.83
CA MET A 36 -13.20 20.85 -9.80
C MET A 36 -11.76 21.18 -9.39
N GLN A 37 -11.35 20.79 -8.19
CA GLN A 37 -10.03 21.02 -7.66
C GLN A 37 -9.08 20.10 -8.40
N ASN A 38 -8.03 20.66 -8.98
CA ASN A 38 -7.02 19.90 -9.71
C ASN A 38 -6.33 18.93 -8.74
N GLN A 39 -6.68 17.64 -8.83
CA GLN A 39 -6.12 16.57 -7.99
C GLN A 39 -4.60 16.54 -8.06
N SER A 40 -4.00 16.85 -9.22
CA SER A 40 -2.54 16.95 -9.38
C SER A 40 -1.95 18.04 -8.49
N VAL A 41 -2.57 19.22 -8.46
CA VAL A 41 -2.10 20.34 -7.62
C VAL A 41 -2.25 19.98 -6.14
N LEU A 42 -3.37 19.36 -5.76
CA LEU A 42 -3.58 18.91 -4.38
C LEU A 42 -2.58 17.84 -3.96
N PHE A 43 -2.31 16.87 -4.82
CA PHE A 43 -1.35 15.81 -4.57
C PHE A 43 0.06 16.37 -4.35
N LEU A 44 0.50 17.27 -5.24
CA LEU A 44 1.80 17.92 -5.16
C LEU A 44 1.95 18.85 -3.94
N THR A 45 0.84 19.44 -3.46
CA THR A 45 0.86 20.37 -2.31
C THR A 45 0.73 19.63 -0.98
N LEU A 46 -0.25 18.74 -0.87
CA LEU A 46 -0.56 18.00 0.36
C LEU A 46 0.37 16.82 0.59
N GLY A 47 0.95 16.25 -0.47
CA GLY A 47 1.96 15.21 -0.37
C GLY A 47 3.26 15.66 0.30
N GLY A 48 3.47 16.98 0.43
CA GLY A 48 4.62 17.56 1.11
C GLY A 48 5.85 17.72 0.22
N ARG A 49 6.91 18.27 0.82
CA ARG A 49 8.13 18.69 0.11
C ARG A 49 8.86 17.53 -0.57
N GLU A 50 8.99 16.41 0.11
CA GLU A 50 9.75 15.27 -0.38
C GLU A 50 9.06 14.59 -1.56
N LEU A 51 7.74 14.35 -1.45
CA LEU A 51 6.93 13.87 -2.57
C LEU A 51 7.03 14.81 -3.76
N TYR A 52 6.87 16.11 -3.55
CA TYR A 52 6.97 17.09 -4.64
C TYR A 52 8.33 17.01 -5.34
N SER A 53 9.42 16.97 -4.56
CA SER A 53 10.78 16.91 -5.10
C SER A 53 11.00 15.62 -5.91
N LEU A 54 10.53 14.48 -5.39
CA LEU A 54 10.65 13.20 -6.07
C LEU A 54 9.86 13.20 -7.38
N VAL A 55 8.57 13.52 -7.32
CA VAL A 55 7.68 13.52 -8.48
C VAL A 55 8.14 14.53 -9.53
N LYS A 56 8.66 15.69 -9.12
CA LYS A 56 9.27 16.68 -10.03
C LYS A 56 10.44 16.10 -10.81
N ASN A 57 11.33 15.35 -10.14
CA ASN A 57 12.46 14.71 -10.79
C ASN A 57 11.99 13.57 -11.73
N LEU A 58 10.99 12.78 -11.32
CA LEU A 58 10.45 11.68 -12.12
C LEU A 58 9.66 12.16 -13.34
N ALA A 59 9.03 13.34 -13.27
CA ALA A 59 8.24 13.91 -14.36
C ALA A 59 9.09 14.59 -15.46
N PHE A 60 10.36 14.91 -15.18
CA PHE A 60 11.24 15.62 -16.12
C PHE A 60 11.31 14.88 -17.47
N PRO A 61 11.17 15.59 -18.62
CA PRO A 61 11.19 17.05 -18.81
C PRO A 61 9.84 17.77 -18.67
N ASN A 62 8.77 17.07 -18.30
CA ASN A 62 7.43 17.65 -18.20
C ASN A 62 7.26 18.47 -16.92
N VAL A 63 6.32 19.43 -16.94
CA VAL A 63 5.93 20.18 -15.74
C VAL A 63 4.95 19.34 -14.91
N PRO A 64 5.25 19.00 -13.64
CA PRO A 64 4.43 18.08 -12.84
C PRO A 64 2.99 18.55 -12.66
N THR A 65 2.74 19.85 -12.56
CA THR A 65 1.40 20.42 -12.37
C THR A 65 0.51 20.33 -13.62
N GLU A 66 1.11 20.09 -14.78
CA GLU A 66 0.39 19.90 -16.06
C GLU A 66 0.05 18.42 -16.29
N LEU A 67 0.66 17.50 -15.55
CA LEU A 67 0.37 16.08 -15.66
C LEU A 67 -0.92 15.71 -14.92
N PRO A 68 -1.74 14.80 -15.47
CA PRO A 68 -2.89 14.25 -14.76
C PRO A 68 -2.47 13.51 -13.48
N PHE A 69 -3.34 13.51 -12.47
CA PHE A 69 -3.10 12.84 -11.20
C PHE A 69 -2.71 11.37 -11.38
N GLU A 70 -3.42 10.64 -12.25
CA GLU A 70 -3.10 9.23 -12.55
C GLU A 70 -1.65 9.04 -13.02
N LYS A 71 -1.12 9.99 -13.78
CA LYS A 71 0.28 9.93 -14.25
C LYS A 71 1.26 10.20 -13.11
N LEU A 72 0.95 11.16 -12.24
CA LEU A 72 1.78 11.47 -11.06
C LEU A 72 1.79 10.31 -10.05
N LYS A 73 0.62 9.72 -9.83
CA LYS A 73 0.43 8.51 -9.02
C LYS A 73 1.27 7.36 -9.57
N SER A 74 1.19 7.09 -10.88
CA SER A 74 1.98 6.01 -11.48
C SER A 74 3.48 6.25 -11.31
N LEU A 75 3.97 7.46 -11.60
CA LEU A 75 5.38 7.80 -11.42
C LEU A 75 5.87 7.54 -10.00
N LEU A 76 5.08 7.92 -8.99
CA LEU A 76 5.41 7.68 -7.59
C LEU A 76 5.44 6.18 -7.27
N LEU A 77 4.38 5.45 -7.61
CA LEU A 77 4.23 4.03 -7.28
C LEU A 77 5.25 3.16 -8.03
N ASP A 78 5.49 3.42 -9.32
CA ASP A 78 6.48 2.70 -10.13
C ASP A 78 7.90 2.87 -9.58
N HIS A 79 8.20 4.02 -8.97
CA HIS A 79 9.51 4.27 -8.35
C HIS A 79 9.68 3.52 -7.02
N ILE A 80 8.62 3.44 -6.22
CA ILE A 80 8.69 2.93 -4.84
C ILE A 80 8.36 1.44 -4.73
N LEU A 81 7.62 0.91 -5.70
CA LEU A 81 7.30 -0.51 -5.82
C LEU A 81 8.21 -1.13 -6.90
N PRO A 82 9.48 -1.45 -6.60
CA PRO A 82 10.27 -2.26 -7.51
C PRO A 82 9.56 -3.60 -7.73
N VAL A 83 9.74 -4.19 -8.91
CA VAL A 83 9.13 -5.48 -9.27
C VAL A 83 9.39 -6.57 -8.20
N ASP A 84 10.54 -6.50 -7.52
CA ASP A 84 10.94 -7.44 -6.47
C ASP A 84 10.23 -7.23 -5.11
N PHE A 85 9.50 -6.12 -4.94
CA PHE A 85 8.77 -5.84 -3.70
C PHE A 85 7.72 -6.92 -3.41
N GLN A 86 6.92 -7.27 -4.42
CA GLN A 86 5.91 -8.32 -4.27
C GLN A 86 6.56 -9.68 -3.95
N ALA A 87 7.68 -10.01 -4.58
CA ALA A 87 8.41 -11.24 -4.30
C ALA A 87 8.90 -11.28 -2.84
N THR A 88 9.40 -10.15 -2.33
CA THR A 88 9.84 -10.00 -0.94
C THR A 88 8.69 -10.16 0.05
N GLU A 89 7.55 -9.50 -0.19
CA GLU A 89 6.39 -9.60 0.69
C GLU A 89 5.77 -11.01 0.66
N ARG A 90 5.76 -11.67 -0.50
CA ARG A 90 5.36 -13.08 -0.64
C ARG A 90 6.31 -14.02 0.08
N ALA A 91 7.62 -13.77 0.04
CA ALA A 91 8.60 -14.55 0.81
C ALA A 91 8.36 -14.41 2.33
N LYS A 92 8.14 -13.17 2.81
CA LYS A 92 7.76 -12.92 4.21
C LYS A 92 6.49 -13.66 4.58
N TYR A 93 5.44 -13.54 3.75
CA TYR A 93 4.18 -14.23 3.93
C TYR A 93 4.36 -15.75 4.06
N ASN A 94 5.09 -16.35 3.11
CA ASN A 94 5.35 -17.79 3.08
C ASN A 94 6.16 -18.28 4.29
N SER A 95 6.95 -17.41 4.92
CA SER A 95 7.71 -17.72 6.14
C SER A 95 6.88 -17.64 7.43
N MET A 96 5.65 -17.12 7.39
CA MET A 96 4.87 -16.86 8.62
C MET A 96 4.41 -18.14 9.30
N ILE A 97 4.78 -18.31 10.57
CA ILE A 97 4.38 -19.44 11.42
C ILE A 97 3.72 -18.90 12.68
N ARG A 98 2.63 -19.54 13.12
CA ARG A 98 1.95 -19.18 14.37
C ARG A 98 2.82 -19.56 15.55
N ALA A 99 3.13 -18.60 16.41
CA ALA A 99 3.78 -18.89 17.69
C ALA A 99 2.88 -19.78 18.57
N ALA A 100 3.47 -20.70 19.33
CA ALA A 100 2.72 -21.74 20.09
C ALA A 100 1.58 -21.18 20.95
N LYS A 101 1.80 -20.05 21.63
CA LYS A 101 0.84 -19.40 22.53
C LYS A 101 0.00 -18.29 21.86
N MET A 102 0.17 -18.07 20.56
CA MET A 102 -0.59 -17.05 19.83
C MET A 102 -2.00 -17.56 19.50
N PRO A 103 -3.07 -16.82 19.84
CA PRO A 103 -4.42 -17.17 19.40
C PRO A 103 -4.54 -17.22 17.88
N CYS A 104 -5.24 -18.21 17.32
CA CYS A 104 -5.40 -18.36 15.87
C CYS A 104 -5.99 -17.11 15.21
N ARG A 105 -6.97 -16.44 15.85
CA ARG A 105 -7.54 -15.17 15.35
C ARG A 105 -6.49 -14.08 15.13
N LYS A 106 -5.48 -14.00 16.01
CA LYS A 106 -4.41 -13.01 15.91
C LYS A 106 -3.47 -13.35 14.76
N PHE A 107 -3.19 -14.63 14.56
CA PHE A 107 -2.41 -15.10 13.42
C PHE A 107 -3.11 -14.82 12.09
N ILE A 108 -4.43 -15.07 12.00
CA ILE A 108 -5.24 -14.74 10.81
C ILE A 108 -5.16 -13.24 10.48
N LEU A 109 -5.27 -12.36 11.49
CA LEU A 109 -5.11 -10.92 11.26
C LEU A 109 -3.72 -10.55 10.74
N GLN A 110 -2.67 -11.20 11.24
CA GLN A 110 -1.31 -11.00 10.73
C GLN A 110 -1.17 -11.50 9.28
N LEU A 111 -1.75 -12.66 8.95
CA LEU A 111 -1.76 -13.19 7.58
C LEU A 111 -2.48 -12.23 6.63
N ASN A 112 -3.67 -11.76 6.99
CA ASN A 112 -4.42 -10.79 6.18
C ASN A 112 -3.61 -9.51 5.94
N LYS A 113 -3.00 -8.96 7.00
CA LYS A 113 -2.15 -7.76 6.90
C LYS A 113 -0.92 -7.96 6.01
N GLN A 114 -0.34 -9.15 6.00
CA GLN A 114 0.81 -9.44 5.15
C GLN A 114 0.38 -9.76 3.70
N ALA A 115 -0.73 -10.47 3.52
CA ALA A 115 -1.27 -10.83 2.22
C ALA A 115 -1.72 -9.60 1.41
N SER A 116 -2.20 -8.54 2.07
CA SER A 116 -2.55 -7.27 1.39
C SER A 116 -1.36 -6.66 0.64
N LYS A 117 -0.12 -6.95 1.06
CA LYS A 117 1.12 -6.46 0.44
C LYS A 117 1.65 -7.37 -0.68
N CYS A 118 1.07 -8.55 -0.83
CA CYS A 118 1.59 -9.59 -1.72
C CYS A 118 0.98 -9.54 -3.13
N ASN A 119 -0.05 -8.72 -3.33
CA ASN A 119 -0.81 -8.60 -4.57
C ASN A 119 -1.14 -9.98 -5.19
N TYR A 120 -1.85 -10.83 -4.45
CA TYR A 120 -2.21 -12.18 -4.90
C TYR A 120 -3.36 -12.19 -5.93
N GLY A 121 -4.05 -11.06 -6.14
CA GLY A 121 -5.21 -10.96 -7.01
C GLY A 121 -6.26 -12.02 -6.66
N ASP A 122 -6.76 -12.70 -7.68
CA ASP A 122 -7.83 -13.71 -7.55
C ASP A 122 -7.43 -14.94 -6.71
N ARG A 123 -6.13 -15.11 -6.42
CA ARG A 123 -5.62 -16.23 -5.60
C ARG A 123 -5.53 -15.89 -4.12
N LEU A 124 -5.96 -14.72 -3.68
CA LEU A 124 -5.83 -14.28 -2.29
C LEU A 124 -6.42 -15.29 -1.29
N GLU A 125 -7.65 -15.75 -1.53
CA GLU A 125 -8.34 -16.69 -0.63
C GLU A 125 -7.61 -18.04 -0.56
N GLU A 126 -7.17 -18.57 -1.70
CA GLU A 126 -6.36 -19.79 -1.79
C GLU A 126 -5.07 -19.66 -0.96
N GLN A 127 -4.37 -18.53 -1.09
CA GLN A 127 -3.12 -18.29 -0.37
C GLN A 127 -3.33 -18.12 1.13
N LEU A 128 -4.43 -17.47 1.55
CA LEU A 128 -4.82 -17.35 2.97
C LEU A 128 -5.05 -18.72 3.60
N CYS A 129 -5.84 -19.58 2.96
CA CYS A 129 -6.10 -20.94 3.41
C CYS A 129 -4.81 -21.77 3.50
N ASN A 130 -4.02 -21.78 2.41
CA ASN A 130 -2.78 -22.55 2.33
C ASN A 130 -1.80 -22.16 3.45
N ARG A 131 -1.58 -20.86 3.64
CA ARG A 131 -0.65 -20.39 4.67
C ARG A 131 -1.19 -20.56 6.08
N LEU A 132 -2.50 -20.43 6.29
CA LEU A 132 -3.13 -20.69 7.59
C LEU A 132 -2.91 -22.15 8.01
N ILE A 133 -3.17 -23.10 7.13
CA ILE A 133 -2.96 -24.54 7.38
C ILE A 133 -1.48 -24.82 7.63
N ALA A 134 -0.59 -24.33 6.77
CA ALA A 134 0.85 -24.55 6.90
C ALA A 134 1.49 -23.82 8.11
N GLY A 135 0.89 -22.72 8.55
CA GLY A 135 1.42 -21.87 9.63
C GLY A 135 0.88 -22.22 11.01
N ILE A 136 -0.30 -22.84 11.11
CA ILE A 136 -0.79 -23.43 12.35
C ILE A 136 -0.14 -24.80 12.47
N ASN A 137 0.99 -24.87 13.18
CA ASN A 137 1.53 -26.14 13.66
C ASN A 137 0.46 -26.83 14.53
N ASN A 138 -0.32 -27.71 13.92
CA ASN A 138 -0.96 -28.82 14.60
C ASN A 138 -0.14 -30.06 14.24
N ILE A 139 0.71 -30.48 15.16
CA ILE A 139 1.42 -31.77 15.08
C ILE A 139 0.41 -32.93 14.88
N SER A 140 -0.86 -32.72 15.29
CA SER A 140 -1.97 -33.66 15.12
C SER A 140 -2.56 -33.77 13.70
N LEU A 141 -2.16 -32.93 12.74
CA LEU A 141 -2.59 -33.02 11.33
C LEU A 141 -1.47 -33.51 10.40
N GLN A 142 -0.28 -33.82 10.94
CA GLN A 142 0.89 -34.26 10.17
C GLN A 142 1.16 -35.78 10.29
N HIS A 143 0.19 -36.55 10.81
CA HIS A 143 0.23 -38.01 10.89
C HIS A 143 -0.99 -38.63 10.24
#